data_AF-A0A5N7W157-F1
#
_entry.id   AF-A0A5N7W157-F1
#
_cell.length_a   1.000
_cell.length_b   1.000
_cell.length_c   1.000
_cell.angle_alpha   90.00
_cell.angle_beta   90.00
_cell.angle_gamma   90.00
#
_symmetry.space_group_name_H-M   'P 1'
#
loop_
_entity.id
_entity.type
_entity.pdbx_description
1 polymer ?
#
loop_
_entity_poly.entity_id
_entity_poly.type
_entity_poly.pdbx_seq_one_letter_code
_entity_poly.pdbx_strand_id
1 'polypeptide(L)' 'MKTPSEQLVETFLPLLVQEGLVLAEDAKQYGPKLSAGTMKAEDWLLAAQKSLDKKKATAEGAA' A
#
# COMPACT_ATOMS: atom_id res chain seq x y z
N MET A 1 14.37 5.27 -18.87
CA MET A 1 14.68 3.97 -18.22
C MET A 1 14.20 4.08 -16.79
N LYS A 2 13.55 3.04 -16.25
CA LYS A 2 13.12 3.02 -14.84
C LYS A 2 14.32 2.73 -13.95
N THR A 3 14.33 3.31 -12.76
CA THR A 3 15.34 2.99 -11.74
C THR A 3 15.08 1.60 -11.13
N PRO A 4 16.10 0.95 -10.57
CA PRO A 4 15.91 -0.31 -9.84
C PRO A 4 14.86 -0.19 -8.72
N SER A 5 14.81 0.96 -8.05
CA SER A 5 13.80 1.25 -7.02
C SER A 5 12.38 1.30 -7.60
N GLU A 6 12.18 1.93 -8.75
CA GLU A 6 10.87 1.94 -9.41
C GLU A 6 10.45 0.54 -9.85
N GLN A 7 11.36 -0.26 -10.40
CA GLN A 7 11.05 -1.64 -10.78
C GLN A 7 10.69 -2.51 -9.58
N LEU A 8 11.36 -2.31 -8.44
CA LEU A 8 11.04 -2.99 -7.20
C LEU A 8 9.61 -2.63 -6.75
N VAL A 9 9.28 -1.33 -6.71
CA VAL A 9 7.95 -0.83 -6.35
C VAL A 9 6.86 -1.40 -7.24
N GLU A 10 7.06 -1.45 -8.56
CA GLU A 10 6.09 -2.05 -9.47
C GLU A 10 5.85 -3.54 -9.21
N THR A 11 6.83 -4.23 -8.62
CA THR A 11 6.73 -5.66 -8.31
C THR A 11 6.05 -5.92 -6.96
N PHE A 12 6.46 -5.22 -5.90
CA PHE A 12 5.94 -5.51 -4.55
C PHE A 12 4.67 -4.74 -4.19
N LEU A 13 4.43 -3.56 -4.78
CA LEU A 13 3.24 -2.77 -4.45
C LEU A 13 1.93 -3.51 -4.75
N PRO A 14 1.78 -4.24 -5.88
CA PRO A 14 0.63 -5.10 -6.11
C PRO A 14 0.48 -6.21 -5.06
N LEU A 15 1.59 -6.80 -4.59
CA LEU A 15 1.58 -7.84 -3.54
C LEU A 15 1.06 -7.28 -2.22
N LEU A 16 1.44 -6.05 -1.86
CA LEU A 16 0.93 -5.39 -0.65
C LEU A 16 -0.57 -5.12 -0.72
N VAL A 17 -1.08 -4.80 -1.91
CA VAL A 17 -2.52 -4.63 -2.13
C VAL A 17 -3.25 -5.98 -2.01
N GLN A 18 -2.68 -7.04 -2.60
CA GLN A 18 -3.24 -8.39 -2.54
C GLN A 18 -3.33 -8.91 -1.10
N GLU A 19 -2.27 -8.71 -0.31
CA GLU A 19 -2.22 -9.11 1.11
C GLU A 19 -3.09 -8.19 2.01
N GLY A 20 -3.66 -7.12 1.45
CA GLY A 20 -4.48 -6.17 2.19
C GLY A 20 -3.66 -5.34 3.18
N LEU A 21 -2.38 -5.10 2.90
CA LEU A 21 -1.50 -4.21 3.65
C LEU A 21 -1.57 -2.76 3.15
N VAL A 22 -2.01 -2.55 1.92
CA VAL A 22 -2.19 -1.24 1.30
C VAL A 22 -3.48 -1.25 0.49
N LEU A 23 -4.23 -0.15 0.52
CA LEU A 23 -5.39 0.01 -0.35
C LEU A 23 -4.97 0.27 -1.80
N ALA A 24 -5.66 -0.33 -2.77
CA ALA A 24 -5.41 -0.11 -4.19
C ALA A 24 -5.50 1.38 -4.59
N GLU A 25 -6.36 2.14 -3.90
CA GLU A 25 -6.56 3.58 -4.07
C GLU A 25 -5.32 4.37 -3.62
N ASP A 26 -4.78 4.02 -2.45
CA ASP A 26 -3.61 4.67 -1.87
C ASP A 26 -2.29 4.21 -2.53
N ALA A 27 -2.27 3.03 -3.15
CA ALA A 27 -1.11 2.47 -3.83
C ALA A 27 -0.51 3.45 -4.86
N LYS A 28 -1.37 4.17 -5.61
CA LYS A 28 -0.93 5.19 -6.58
C LYS A 28 -0.18 6.35 -5.91
N GLN A 29 -0.53 6.71 -4.68
CA GLN A 29 0.16 7.78 -3.93
C GLN A 29 1.44 7.29 -3.26
N TYR A 30 1.51 6.01 -2.87
CA TYR A 30 2.70 5.44 -2.25
C TYR A 30 3.80 5.09 -3.23
N GLY A 31 3.48 4.78 -4.49
CA GLY A 31 4.46 4.43 -5.52
C GLY A 31 5.67 5.38 -5.59
N PRO A 32 5.48 6.70 -5.76
CA PRO A 32 6.58 7.68 -5.79
C PRO A 32 7.35 7.80 -4.48
N LYS A 33 6.69 7.65 -3.32
CA LYS A 33 7.34 7.73 -2.00
C LYS A 33 8.21 6.50 -1.73
N LEU A 34 7.74 5.34 -2.18
CA LEU A 34 8.46 4.08 -2.06
C LEU A 34 9.69 4.05 -2.97
N SER A 35 9.56 4.51 -4.21
CA SER A 35 10.69 4.54 -5.15
C SER A 35 11.74 5.56 -4.75
N ALA A 36 11.32 6.68 -4.12
CA ALA A 36 12.21 7.68 -3.56
C ALA A 36 12.78 7.31 -2.17
N GLY A 37 12.29 6.23 -1.54
CA GLY A 37 12.72 5.81 -0.20
C GLY A 37 12.32 6.79 0.93
N THR A 38 11.30 7.62 0.71
CA THR A 38 10.87 8.66 1.67
C THR A 38 9.72 8.22 2.58
N MET A 39 9.23 6.99 2.41
CA MET A 39 8.14 6.44 3.21
C MET A 39 8.64 6.05 4.60
N LYS A 40 8.13 6.73 5.64
CA LYS A 40 8.51 6.47 7.02
C LYS A 40 7.73 5.29 7.59
N ALA A 41 8.20 4.74 8.71
CA ALA A 41 7.49 3.69 9.44
C ALA A 41 6.04 4.09 9.80
N GLU A 42 5.81 5.37 10.13
CA GLU A 42 4.49 5.90 10.42
C GLU A 42 3.56 5.90 9.20
N ASP A 43 4.08 6.21 8.00
CA ASP A 43 3.32 6.13 6.74
C ASP A 43 2.89 4.68 6.45
N TRP A 44 3.77 3.72 6.73
CA TRP A 44 3.50 2.29 6.58
C TRP A 44 2.41 1.81 7.55
N LEU A 45 2.50 2.20 8.81
CA LEU A 45 1.51 1.85 9.83
C LEU A 45 0.13 2.38 9.42
N LEU A 46 0.06 3.63 8.95
CA LEU A 46 -1.18 4.25 8.51
C LEU A 46 -1.79 3.52 7.30
N ALA A 47 -0.97 3.11 6.34
CA ALA A 47 -1.43 2.36 5.16
C ALA A 47 -2.04 1.01 5.56
N ALA A 48 -1.36 0.27 6.44
CA ALA A 48 -1.83 -1.01 6.97
C ALA A 48 -3.13 -0.84 7.77
N GLN A 49 -3.19 0.15 8.65
CA GLN A 49 -4.36 0.42 9.47
C GLN A 49 -5.59 0.74 8.60
N LYS A 50 -5.46 1.65 7.63
CA LYS A 50 -6.55 1.96 6.68
C LYS A 50 -7.05 0.72 5.94
N SER A 51 -6.13 -0.15 5.53
CA SER A 51 -6.46 -1.36 4.80
C SER A 51 -7.20 -2.38 5.68
N LEU A 52 -6.79 -2.52 6.95
CA LEU A 52 -7.48 -3.33 7.96
C LEU A 52 -8.87 -2.77 8.30
N ASP A 53 -9.00 -1.46 8.50
CA ASP A 53 -10.28 -0.81 8.78
C ASP A 53 -11.28 -1.00 7.64
N LYS A 54 -10.82 -0.85 6.38
CA LYS A 54 -11.67 -1.09 5.21
C LYS A 54 -12.10 -2.56 5.08
N LYS A 55 -11.20 -3.50 5.41
CA LYS A 55 -11.52 -4.93 5.45
C LYS A 55 -12.57 -5.24 6.52
N LYS A 56 -12.42 -4.66 7.71
CA LYS A 56 -13.37 -4.81 8.83
C LYS A 56 -14.75 -4.22 8.48
N ALA A 57 -14.79 -3.02 7.92
CA ALA A 57 -16.04 -2.38 7.49
C ALA A 57 -16.77 -3.18 6.41
N THR A 58 -16.03 -3.82 5.50
CA THR A 58 -16.60 -4.70 4.45
C THR A 58 -17.12 -6.01 5.04
N ALA A 59 -16.50 -6.53 6.11
CA ALA A 59 -16.94 -7.74 6.80
C ALA A 59 -18.18 -7.50 7.69
N GLU A 60 -18.29 -6.35 8.34
CA GLU A 60 -19.46 -6.01 9.19
C GLU A 60 -20.69 -5.60 8.39
N GLY A 61 -20.54 -5.05 7.18
CA GLY A 61 -21.66 -4.70 6.31
C GLY A 61 -22.30 -5.87 5.55
N ALA A 62 -21.74 -7.07 5.66
CA ALA A 62 -22.22 -8.29 5.00
C ALA A 62 -22.96 -9.25 5.96
N ALA A 63 -23.20 -8.83 7.21
CA ALA A 63 -23.86 -9.61 8.26
C ALA A 63 -25.35 -9.23 8.40
#